data_AF-I4EMH1-F1
#
_entry.id   AF-I4EMH1-F1
#
_cell.length_a   1.000
_cell.length_b   1.000
_cell.length_c   1.000
_cell.angle_alpha   90.00
_cell.angle_beta   90.00
_cell.angle_gamma   90.00
#
_symmetry.space_group_name_H-M   'P 1'
#
loop_
_entity.id
_entity.type
_entity.pdbx_description
1 polymer ?
#
loop_
_entity_poly.entity_id
_entity_poly.type
_entity_poly.pdbx_seq_one_letter_code
_entity_poly.pdbx_strand_id
1 'polypeptide(L)'
;MYTEFGVIHYCVTNIPAAVPRTSTFALSDAVLPFGIELADLGFAQAVSRDQALAQGVNMFNGEITYRAVADALDLPYTPLADLL
;
A
#
# COMPACT_ATOMS: atom_id res chain seq x y z
N MET A 1 21.34 15.88 -4.34
CA MET A 1 22.51 15.27 -5.02
C MET A 1 23.73 15.70 -4.25
N TYR A 2 24.58 14.76 -3.85
CA TYR A 2 25.82 15.07 -3.13
C TYR A 2 26.90 14.08 -3.56
N THR A 3 28.15 14.39 -3.26
CA THR A 3 29.30 13.53 -3.55
C THR A 3 29.86 12.97 -2.26
N GLU A 4 30.04 11.65 -2.19
CA GLU A 4 30.66 10.96 -1.06
C GLU A 4 31.53 9.82 -1.59
N PHE A 5 32.74 9.65 -1.03
CA PHE A 5 33.77 8.73 -1.53
C PHE A 5 34.10 8.89 -3.03
N GLY A 6 33.95 10.10 -3.58
CA GLY A 6 34.15 10.37 -5.00
C GLY A 6 33.01 9.90 -5.91
N VAL A 7 31.90 9.41 -5.34
CA VAL A 7 30.69 8.96 -6.07
C VAL A 7 29.57 9.98 -5.89
N ILE A 8 28.84 10.24 -6.97
CA ILE A 8 27.65 11.11 -6.96
C ILE A 8 26.43 10.27 -6.54
N HIS A 9 25.73 10.73 -5.51
CA HIS A 9 24.51 10.12 -4.99
C HIS A 9 23.27 10.93 -5.40
N TYR A 10 22.34 10.29 -6.11
CA TYR A 10 21.04 10.84 -6.49
C TYR A 10 19.91 10.09 -5.77
N CYS A 11 19.47 10.63 -4.63
CA CYS A 11 18.51 10.01 -3.72
C CYS A 11 17.15 10.73 -3.73
N VAL A 12 16.67 11.14 -4.91
CA VAL A 12 15.36 11.80 -5.01
C VAL A 12 14.26 10.77 -4.76
N THR A 13 13.40 11.04 -3.78
CA THR A 13 12.22 10.22 -3.51
C THR A 13 11.13 10.53 -4.52
N ASN A 14 10.20 9.59 -4.71
CA ASN A 14 9.03 9.78 -5.58
C ASN A 14 9.41 10.27 -7.00
N ILE A 15 10.44 9.68 -7.61
CA ILE A 15 10.85 9.94 -9.01
C ILE A 15 9.67 9.89 -10.00
N PRO A 16 8.66 8.99 -9.85
CA PRO A 16 7.49 8.98 -10.74
C PRO A 16 6.76 10.33 -10.83
N ALA A 17 6.84 11.19 -9.81
CA ALA A 17 6.25 12.52 -9.83
C ALA A 17 6.88 13.48 -10.85
N ALA A 18 8.10 13.20 -11.33
CA ALA A 18 8.73 13.98 -12.40
C ALA A 18 8.07 13.75 -13.78
N VAL A 19 7.33 12.64 -13.93
CA VAL A 19 6.60 12.29 -15.16
C VAL A 19 5.12 11.98 -14.85
N PRO A 20 4.38 12.97 -14.30
CA PRO A 20 3.10 12.72 -13.65
C PRO A 20 2.06 12.14 -14.60
N ARG A 21 2.01 12.59 -15.86
CA ARG A 21 1.06 12.05 -16.85
C ARG A 21 1.23 10.54 -17.02
N THR A 22 2.46 10.09 -17.26
CA THR A 22 2.76 8.67 -17.47
C THR A 22 2.55 7.86 -16.20
N SER A 23 3.04 8.35 -15.06
CA SER A 23 2.91 7.67 -13.76
C SER A 23 1.46 7.54 -13.31
N THR A 24 0.62 8.55 -13.53
CA THR A 24 -0.81 8.49 -13.23
C THR A 24 -1.47 7.42 -14.07
N PHE A 25 -1.26 7.38 -15.39
CA PHE A 25 -1.84 6.31 -16.21
C PHE A 25 -1.40 4.92 -15.75
N ALA A 26 -0.10 4.73 -15.49
CA ALA A 26 0.43 3.44 -15.05
C ALA A 26 -0.13 3.01 -13.68
N LEU A 27 -0.17 3.91 -12.70
CA LEU A 27 -0.70 3.60 -11.37
C LEU A 27 -2.21 3.37 -11.43
N SER A 28 -2.96 4.24 -12.11
CA SER A 28 -4.41 4.11 -12.25
C SER A 28 -4.79 2.79 -12.90
N ASP A 29 -4.13 2.39 -13.98
CA ASP A 29 -4.42 1.11 -14.66
C ASP A 29 -4.19 -0.09 -13.74
N ALA A 30 -3.13 -0.06 -12.92
CA ALA A 30 -2.84 -1.13 -11.97
C ALA A 30 -3.81 -1.20 -10.79
N VAL A 31 -4.32 -0.06 -10.30
CA VAL A 31 -5.17 -0.02 -9.08
C VAL A 31 -6.67 0.01 -9.36
N LEU A 32 -7.08 0.38 -10.58
CA LEU A 32 -8.48 0.54 -10.94
C LEU A 32 -9.33 -0.72 -10.72
N PRO A 33 -8.87 -1.94 -11.05
CA PRO A 33 -9.65 -3.16 -10.79
C PRO A 33 -10.02 -3.34 -9.32
N PHE A 34 -9.07 -3.11 -8.41
CA PHE A 34 -9.31 -3.18 -6.95
C PHE A 34 -10.27 -2.08 -6.47
N GLY A 35 -10.14 -0.88 -7.04
CA GLY A 35 -11.04 0.24 -6.73
C GLY A 35 -12.49 -0.03 -7.12
N ILE A 36 -12.71 -0.65 -8.29
CA ILE A 36 -14.04 -1.07 -8.74
C ILE A 36 -14.58 -2.17 -7.84
N GLU A 37 -13.78 -3.19 -7.52
CA GLU A 37 -14.20 -4.28 -6.64
C GLU A 37 -14.63 -3.79 -5.25
N LEU A 38 -13.86 -2.87 -4.66
CA LEU A 38 -14.22 -2.22 -3.40
C LEU A 38 -15.52 -1.42 -3.51
N ALA A 39 -15.75 -0.73 -4.62
CA ALA A 39 -16.96 0.06 -4.84
C ALA A 39 -18.21 -0.82 -5.00
N ASP A 40 -18.09 -1.96 -5.69
CA ASP A 40 -19.22 -2.85 -5.97
C ASP A 40 -19.61 -3.73 -4.77
N LEU A 41 -18.62 -4.22 -4.01
CA LEU A 41 -18.85 -5.20 -2.94
C LEU A 41 -18.77 -4.60 -1.52
N GLY A 42 -18.20 -3.40 -1.40
CA GLY A 42 -17.79 -2.87 -0.10
C GLY A 42 -16.57 -3.62 0.46
N PHE A 43 -16.01 -3.06 1.54
CA PHE A 43 -14.71 -3.47 2.07
C PHE A 43 -14.65 -4.95 2.50
N ALA A 44 -15.54 -5.38 3.41
CA ALA A 44 -15.44 -6.70 4.03
C ALA A 44 -15.58 -7.84 3.00
N GLN A 45 -16.50 -7.70 2.06
CA GLN A 45 -16.72 -8.71 1.02
C GLN A 45 -15.61 -8.71 -0.03
N ALA A 46 -15.13 -7.54 -0.47
CA ALA A 46 -14.02 -7.43 -1.42
C ALA A 46 -12.74 -8.07 -0.86
N VAL A 47 -12.37 -7.70 0.37
CA VAL A 47 -11.16 -8.18 1.06
C VAL A 47 -11.24 -9.68 1.38
N SER A 48 -12.42 -10.20 1.74
CA SER A 48 -12.58 -11.64 1.99
C SER A 48 -12.46 -12.49 0.73
N ARG A 49 -12.77 -11.90 -0.44
CA ARG A 49 -12.75 -12.60 -1.73
C ARG A 49 -11.39 -12.51 -2.43
N ASP A 50 -10.74 -11.35 -2.37
CA ASP A 50 -9.46 -11.09 -3.01
C ASP A 50 -8.31 -11.10 -1.99
N GLN A 51 -7.49 -12.15 -2.04
CA GLN A 51 -6.33 -12.29 -1.18
C GLN A 51 -5.27 -11.20 -1.41
N ALA A 52 -5.12 -10.71 -2.65
CA ALA A 52 -4.16 -9.64 -2.94
C ALA A 52 -4.61 -8.33 -2.28
N LEU A 53 -5.92 -8.04 -2.33
CA LEU A 53 -6.50 -6.90 -1.65
C LEU A 53 -6.37 -7.04 -0.11
N ALA A 54 -6.59 -8.24 0.43
CA ALA A 54 -6.43 -8.51 1.87
C ALA A 54 -5.01 -8.27 2.38
N GLN A 55 -4.01 -8.64 1.59
CA GLN A 55 -2.60 -8.38 1.92
C GLN A 55 -2.26 -6.87 1.95
N GLY A 56 -3.05 -6.03 1.28
CA GLY A 56 -2.90 -4.57 1.29
C GLY A 56 -3.47 -3.89 2.54
N VAL A 57 -4.28 -4.56 3.36
CA VAL A 57 -4.92 -3.95 4.53
C VAL A 57 -3.92 -3.84 5.69
N ASN A 58 -3.56 -2.59 6.02
CA ASN A 58 -2.64 -2.28 7.10
C ASN A 58 -3.33 -2.06 8.45
N MET A 59 -4.56 -1.53 8.43
CA MET A 59 -5.33 -1.20 9.62
C MET A 59 -6.83 -1.38 9.34
N PHE A 60 -7.57 -1.88 10.32
CA PHE A 60 -9.03 -1.95 10.27
C PHE A 60 -9.62 -1.81 11.66
N ASN A 61 -10.71 -1.05 11.79
CA ASN A 61 -11.43 -0.82 13.05
C ASN A 61 -10.55 -0.40 14.25
N GLY A 62 -9.50 0.40 14.01
CA GLY A 62 -8.57 0.85 15.06
C GLY A 62 -7.40 -0.08 15.34
N GLU A 63 -7.36 -1.26 14.73
CA GLU A 63 -6.36 -2.30 14.96
C GLU A 63 -5.39 -2.42 13.77
N ILE A 64 -4.12 -2.69 14.03
CA ILE A 64 -3.12 -2.93 12.98
C ILE A 64 -3.22 -4.39 12.52
N THR A 65 -3.50 -4.57 11.23
CA THR A 65 -3.73 -5.88 10.60
C THR A 65 -2.55 -6.37 9.77
N TYR A 66 -1.50 -5.56 9.64
CA TYR A 66 -0.28 -5.91 8.92
C TYR A 66 0.92 -6.03 9.87
N ARG A 67 1.42 -7.25 10.01
CA ARG A 67 2.43 -7.61 11.01
C ARG A 67 3.70 -6.78 10.93
N ALA A 68 4.22 -6.53 9.72
CA ALA A 68 5.46 -5.77 9.58
C ALA A 68 5.34 -4.31 10.05
N VAL A 69 4.14 -3.71 9.99
CA VAL A 69 3.89 -2.37 10.53
C VAL A 69 3.79 -2.40 12.06
N ALA A 70 3.12 -3.41 12.61
CA ALA A 70 3.06 -3.62 14.06
C ALA A 70 4.46 -3.79 14.66
N ASP A 71 5.28 -4.67 14.07
CA ASP A 71 6.65 -4.94 14.52
C ASP A 71 7.55 -3.70 14.38
N ALA A 72 7.43 -2.93 13.29
CA ALA A 72 8.25 -1.75 13.06
C ALA A 72 7.93 -0.59 14.02
N LEU A 73 6.70 -0.53 14.54
CA LEU A 73 6.22 0.53 15.43
C LEU A 73 6.10 0.08 16.90
N ASP A 74 6.40 -1.18 17.22
CA ASP A 74 6.22 -1.80 18.54
C ASP A 74 4.77 -1.67 19.05
N LEU A 75 3.81 -1.98 18.18
CA LEU A 75 2.37 -1.90 18.45
C LEU A 75 1.70 -3.28 18.36
N PRO A 76 0.51 -3.47 18.99
CA PRO A 76 -0.23 -4.71 18.90
C PRO A 76 -0.63 -5.07 17.46
N TYR A 77 -0.56 -6.36 17.13
CA TYR A 77 -1.01 -6.93 15.87
C TYR A 77 -2.28 -7.75 16.08
N THR A 78 -3.28 -7.51 15.24
CA THR A 78 -4.55 -8.25 15.23
C THR A 78 -4.77 -8.83 13.82
N PRO A 79 -4.92 -10.16 13.66
CA PRO A 79 -5.21 -10.74 12.35
C PRO A 79 -6.46 -10.14 11.71
N LEU A 80 -6.36 -9.77 10.43
CA LEU A 80 -7.49 -9.19 9.68
C LEU A 80 -8.74 -10.10 9.71
N ALA A 81 -8.54 -11.42 9.66
CA ALA A 81 -9.61 -12.40 9.69
C ALA A 81 -10.43 -12.40 11.00
N ASP A 82 -9.86 -11.89 12.10
CA ASP A 82 -10.56 -11.82 13.40
C ASP A 82 -11.49 -10.59 13.47
N LEU A 83 -11.39 -9.67 12.49
CA LEU A 83 -12.12 -8.40 12.46
C LEU A 83 -13.17 -8.31 11.33
N LEU A 84 -13.10 -9.23 10.35
CA LEU A 84 -14.04 -9.32 9.23
C LEU A 84 -15.28 -10.14 9.59
#